data_AF-A0A143B505-F1
#
_entry.id   AF-A0A143B505-F1
#
_cell.length_a   1.000
_cell.length_b   1.000
_cell.length_c   1.000
_cell.angle_alpha   90.00
_cell.angle_beta   90.00
_cell.angle_gamma   90.00
#
_symmetry.space_group_name_H-M   'P 1'
#
loop_
_entity.id
_entity.type
_entity.pdbx_description
1 polymer ?
#
loop_
_entity_poly.entity_id
_entity_poly.type
_entity_poly.pdbx_seq_one_letter_code
_entity_poly.pdbx_strand_id
1 'polypeptide(L)' 'MAPGEFLQACAAGEVWLYCKSCQQTKNFNAVEHLRSIENPSYWGPEPWWQDTREFRCPDCGSVQQSNLQRESF' A
#
# COMPACT_ATOMS: atom_id res chain seq x y z
N MET A 1 8.63 -8.73 -8.48
CA MET A 1 7.30 -8.60 -9.11
C MET A 1 7.48 -7.80 -10.39
N ALA A 2 6.87 -8.20 -11.49
CA ALA A 2 6.81 -7.41 -12.71
C ALA A 2 5.62 -6.42 -12.66
N PRO A 3 5.63 -5.31 -13.42
CA PRO A 3 4.57 -4.30 -13.33
C PRO A 3 3.17 -4.88 -13.59
N GLY A 4 3.07 -5.83 -14.55
CA GLY A 4 1.81 -6.50 -14.88
C GLY A 4 1.24 -7.34 -13.73
N GLU A 5 2.10 -8.02 -12.96
CA GLU A 5 1.67 -8.82 -11.80
C GLU A 5 1.12 -7.93 -10.68
N PHE A 6 1.70 -6.75 -10.49
CA PHE A 6 1.21 -5.78 -9.52
C PHE A 6 -0.17 -5.24 -9.90
N LEU A 7 -0.36 -4.86 -11.17
CA LEU A 7 -1.65 -4.40 -11.67
C LEU A 7 -2.73 -5.48 -11.53
N GLN A 8 -2.38 -6.74 -11.79
CA GLN A 8 -3.28 -7.88 -11.55
C GLN A 8 -3.63 -8.02 -10.06
N ALA A 9 -2.65 -7.92 -9.15
CA ALA A 9 -2.89 -7.98 -7.71
C ALA A 9 -3.79 -6.84 -7.23
N CYS A 10 -3.58 -5.61 -7.72
CA CYS A 10 -4.47 -4.48 -7.42
C CYS A 10 -5.90 -4.74 -7.91
N ALA A 11 -6.06 -5.23 -9.14
CA ALA A 11 -7.37 -5.57 -9.71
C ALA A 11 -8.07 -6.71 -8.96
N ALA A 12 -7.31 -7.68 -8.45
CA ALA A 12 -7.81 -8.79 -7.64
C ALA A 12 -8.09 -8.40 -6.19
N GLY A 13 -7.72 -7.20 -5.74
CA GLY A 13 -7.84 -6.79 -4.34
C GLY A 13 -6.88 -7.54 -3.42
N GLU A 14 -5.72 -7.96 -3.91
CA GLU A 14 -4.69 -8.69 -3.15
C GLU A 14 -3.56 -7.77 -2.66
N VAL A 15 -3.81 -6.46 -2.61
CA VAL A 15 -2.85 -5.48 -2.11
C VAL A 15 -3.37 -4.88 -0.83
N TRP A 16 -2.50 -4.77 0.16
CA TRP A 16 -2.83 -4.44 1.54
C TRP A 16 -1.92 -3.34 2.07
N LEU A 17 -2.46 -2.56 3.01
CA LEU A 17 -1.78 -1.53 3.77
C LEU A 17 -1.93 -1.83 5.25
N TYR A 18 -0.84 -1.76 6.01
CA TYR A 18 -0.90 -2.00 7.45
C TYR A 18 -1.29 -0.74 8.22
N CYS A 19 -2.35 -0.83 9.02
CA CYS A 19 -2.76 0.20 9.96
C CYS A 19 -2.14 -0.07 11.34
N LYS A 20 -1.21 0.77 11.78
CA LYS A 20 -0.54 0.70 13.10
C LYS A 20 -1.50 0.95 14.26
N SER A 21 -2.50 1.81 14.08
CA SER A 21 -3.49 2.11 15.13
C SER A 21 -4.42 0.93 15.41
N CYS A 22 -4.89 0.25 14.36
CA CYS A 22 -5.75 -0.94 14.49
C CYS A 22 -4.95 -2.23 14.68
N GLN A 23 -3.64 -2.18 14.39
CA GLN A 23 -2.76 -3.35 14.25
C GLN A 23 -3.30 -4.39 13.27
N GLN A 24 -3.87 -3.93 12.16
CA GLN A 24 -4.51 -4.78 11.15
C GLN A 24 -4.17 -4.33 9.74
N THR A 25 -4.19 -5.27 8.80
CA THR A 25 -4.12 -4.98 7.37
C THR A 25 -5.47 -4.42 6.87
N LYS A 26 -5.39 -3.53 5.89
CA LYS A 26 -6.52 -2.91 5.21
C LYS A 26 -6.32 -3.08 3.71
N ASN A 27 -7.40 -3.42 3.02
CA ASN A 27 -7.32 -3.61 1.58
C ASN A 27 -6.99 -2.27 0.92
N PHE A 28 -6.01 -2.27 0.01
CA PHE A 28 -5.58 -1.08 -0.72
C PHE A 28 -6.75 -0.40 -1.44
N ASN A 29 -7.69 -1.17 -2.00
CA ASN A 29 -8.85 -0.62 -2.71
C ASN A 29 -9.95 -0.10 -1.78
N ALA A 30 -9.86 -0.37 -0.48
CA ALA A 30 -10.90 -0.03 0.51
C ALA A 30 -10.53 1.14 1.42
N VAL A 31 -9.41 1.83 1.16
CA VAL A 31 -8.96 2.98 1.95
C VAL A 31 -8.98 4.27 1.13
N GLU A 32 -9.11 5.40 1.81
CA GLU A 32 -8.92 6.72 1.20
C GLU A 32 -7.42 7.01 1.08
N HIS A 33 -6.92 7.18 -0.14
CA HIS A 33 -5.52 7.52 -0.41
C HIS A 33 -5.34 9.02 -0.42
N LEU A 34 -4.45 9.51 0.45
CA LEU A 34 -4.14 10.94 0.55
C LEU A 34 -2.93 11.31 -0.30
N ARG A 35 -1.89 10.47 -0.27
CA ARG A 35 -0.64 10.74 -0.99
C ARG A 35 0.13 9.47 -1.34
N SER A 36 0.74 9.46 -2.53
CA SER A 36 1.83 8.55 -2.88
C SER A 36 3.15 9.22 -2.47
N ILE A 37 3.96 8.54 -1.66
CA ILE A 37 5.30 8.99 -1.34
C ILE A 37 6.24 8.22 -2.25
N GLU A 38 6.56 8.85 -3.37
CA GLU A 38 7.54 8.34 -4.31
C GLU A 38 8.92 8.34 -3.65
N ASN A 39 9.76 7.37 -4.02
CA ASN A 39 11.18 7.40 -3.71
C ASN A 39 11.96 7.83 -4.97
N PRO A 40 12.09 9.15 -5.24
CA PRO A 40 12.60 9.67 -6.52
C PRO A 40 14.07 9.32 -6.79
N SER A 41 14.80 8.84 -5.78
CA SER A 41 16.21 8.46 -5.89
C SER A 41 16.41 6.94 -5.84
N TYR A 42 15.35 6.15 -5.90
CA TYR A 42 15.43 4.70 -5.78
C TYR A 42 15.89 4.06 -7.10
N TRP A 43 17.16 3.63 -7.13
CA TRP A 43 17.77 2.85 -8.20
C TRP A 43 18.01 1.38 -7.80
N GLY A 44 17.39 0.93 -6.70
CA GLY A 44 17.56 -0.43 -6.20
C GLY A 44 16.80 -1.47 -7.03
N PRO A 45 17.02 -2.77 -6.76
CA PRO A 45 16.41 -3.86 -7.50
C PRO A 45 14.91 -4.04 -7.20
N GLU A 46 14.37 -3.37 -6.18
CA GLU A 46 12.98 -3.50 -5.80
C GLU A 46 12.09 -2.71 -6.77
N PRO A 47 10.86 -3.17 -7.05
CA PRO A 47 9.99 -2.49 -7.98
C PRO A 47 9.65 -1.06 -7.56
N TRP A 48 9.62 -0.14 -8.54
CA TRP A 48 9.28 1.28 -8.33
C TRP A 48 7.88 1.50 -7.72
N TRP A 49 7.00 0.51 -7.76
CA TRP A 49 5.65 0.56 -7.17
C TRP A 49 5.59 0.02 -5.73
N GLN A 50 6.72 -0.29 -5.09
CA GLN A 50 6.80 -0.49 -3.63
C GLN A 50 6.75 0.83 -2.85
N ASP A 51 6.00 1.82 -3.36
CA ASP A 51 5.90 3.12 -2.75
C ASP A 51 5.19 3.06 -1.40
N THR A 52 5.60 3.96 -0.51
CA THR A 52 4.87 4.21 0.72
C THR A 52 3.59 5.00 0.39
N ARG A 53 2.46 4.55 0.92
CA ARG A 53 1.16 5.24 0.79
C ARG A 53 0.80 5.93 2.09
N GLU A 54 0.41 7.19 1.99
CA GLU A 54 -0.32 7.88 3.05
C GLU A 54 -1.81 7.70 2.81
N PHE A 55 -2.50 7.10 3.77
CA PHE A 55 -3.92 6.76 3.67
C PHE A 55 -4.65 7.05 4.98
N ARG A 56 -5.97 7.22 4.88
CA ARG A 56 -6.87 7.25 6.04
C ARG A 56 -7.45 5.86 6.27
N CYS A 57 -7.26 5.32 7.47
CA CYS A 57 -7.86 4.06 7.86
C CYS A 57 -9.39 4.20 7.96
N PRO A 58 -10.18 3.33 7.32
CA PRO A 58 -11.64 3.41 7.37
C PRO A 58 -12.22 3.12 8.75
N ASP A 59 -11.52 2.32 9.58
CA ASP A 59 -12.06 1.88 10.87
C ASP A 59 -11.77 2.85 12.01
N CYS A 60 -10.53 3.36 12.11
CA CYS A 60 -10.13 4.26 13.20
C CYS A 60 -9.98 5.73 12.76
N GLY A 61 -10.13 6.02 11.46
CA GLY A 61 -10.02 7.37 10.91
C GLY A 61 -8.61 7.97 10.92
N SER A 62 -7.60 7.26 11.43
CA SER A 62 -6.23 7.76 11.54
C SER A 62 -5.57 7.87 10.17
N VAL A 63 -4.79 8.94 10.00
CA VAL A 63 -3.94 9.14 8.82
C VAL A 63 -2.57 8.58 9.12
N GLN A 64 -2.05 7.73 8.23
CA GLN A 64 -0.75 7.09 8.43
C GLN A 64 -0.12 6.64 7.12
N GLN A 65 1.17 6.31 7.22
CA GLN A 65 1.98 5.84 6.12
C GLN A 65 2.25 4.34 6.25
N SER A 66 2.10 3.61 5.15
CA SER A 66 2.39 2.18 5.08
C SER A 66 2.88 1.79 3.69
N ASN A 67 3.79 0.82 3.66
CA ASN A 67 4.23 0.22 2.41
C ASN A 67 3.16 -0.72 1.88
N LEU A 68 3.06 -0.82 0.57
CA LEU A 68 2.19 -1.79 -0.09
C LEU A 68 2.68 -3.21 0.18
N GLN A 69 1.77 -4.07 0.66
CA GLN A 69 2.02 -5.49 0.92
C GLN A 69 1.12 -6.32 0.01
N ARG A 70 1.62 -7.45 -0.49
CA ARG A 70 0.79 -8.42 -1.25
C ARG A 70 0.22 -9.53 -0.37
N GLU A 71 0.81 -9.77 0.79
CA GLU A 71 0.38 -10.80 1.73
C GLU A 71 -0.37 -10.16 2.90
N SER A 72 -1.53 -10.72 3.23
CA SER A 72 -2.23 -10.41 4.48
C SER A 72 -1.53 -11.16 5.61
N PHE A 73 -0.70 -10.45 6.39
CA PHE A 73 -0.18 -10.95 7.66
C PHE A 73 -1.25 -10.94 8.75
#